data_AF-A0A7J0EPJ2-F1
#
_entry.id   AF-A0A7J0EPJ2-F1
#
_cell.length_a   1.000
_cell.length_b   1.000
_cell.length_c   1.000
_cell.angle_alpha   90.00
_cell.angle_beta   90.00
_cell.angle_gamma   90.00
#
_symmetry.space_group_name_H-M   'P 1'
#
loop_
_entity.id
_entity.type
_entity.pdbx_description
1 polymer ?
#
loop_
_entity_poly.entity_id
_entity_poly.type
_entity_poly.pdbx_seq_one_letter_code
_entity_poly.pdbx_strand_id
1 'polypeptide(L)'
;MIPALHANYAELDKYWQHKAKEAQKSAFQAYSHNPEEVTDSVNKQVGVDLMGNNGTRRNLRKYNGPCRAENPIDRCWRCRPDWMKNRKRLADCVIGFGRNTSGGRDGAFYLVMLFGANDSHTIDEIMQITVAFNHFGQGLVQRMPRCRFGFVHVVNNDYTHWLMYAIGGSSHPTIISQGNRFIAPPDPNAKQVTKRDYATTDEWSKWQWRSEGDLMMNGAFFLESGEPLKKNPLSTLDMIGAKPGSYVSRLTRFTGPLKCKPNKPC
;
A
#
# COMPACT_ATOMS: atom_id res chain seq x y z
N MET A 1 -0.78 32.03 27.84
CA MET A 1 -1.30 32.02 26.45
C MET A 1 -0.40 31.11 25.63
N ILE A 2 -0.88 29.91 25.29
CA ILE A 2 -0.21 29.02 24.34
C ILE A 2 -0.62 29.50 22.95
N PRO A 3 0.31 29.84 22.04
CA PRO A 3 -0.06 30.25 20.69
C PRO A 3 -0.68 29.05 19.97
N ALA A 4 -1.99 29.11 19.72
CA ALA A 4 -2.62 28.21 18.77
C ALA A 4 -2.04 28.54 17.39
N LEU A 5 -1.18 27.65 16.87
CA LEU A 5 -0.83 27.64 15.45
C LEU A 5 -2.11 27.36 14.68
N HIS A 6 -2.78 28.43 14.24
CA HIS A 6 -3.80 28.35 13.21
C HIS A 6 -3.11 27.91 11.92
N ALA A 7 -2.97 26.60 11.72
CA ALA A 7 -2.70 26.05 10.41
C ALA A 7 -3.90 26.40 9.54
N ASN A 8 -3.72 27.32 8.59
CA ASN A 8 -4.73 27.73 7.62
C ASN A 8 -5.17 26.52 6.79
N TYR A 9 -6.18 25.82 7.29
CA TYR A 9 -6.76 24.62 6.69
C TYR A 9 -7.98 25.04 5.86
N ALA A 10 -7.77 25.64 4.68
CA ALA A 10 -8.91 25.99 3.81
C ALA A 10 -8.62 26.26 2.31
N GLU A 11 -7.39 26.16 1.81
CA GLU A 11 -7.18 26.03 0.36
C GLU A 11 -6.62 24.64 0.11
N LEU A 12 -7.32 23.82 -0.68
CA LEU A 12 -6.71 22.64 -1.27
C LEU A 12 -5.43 23.11 -1.96
N ASP A 13 -4.29 22.86 -1.32
CA ASP A 13 -2.95 23.21 -1.78
C ASP A 13 -2.83 22.97 -3.30
N LYS A 14 -2.55 24.04 -4.05
CA LYS A 14 -2.43 24.01 -5.52
C LYS A 14 -1.45 22.93 -5.97
N TYR A 15 -0.43 22.65 -5.15
CA TYR A 15 0.50 21.55 -5.37
C TYR A 15 -0.20 20.19 -5.35
N TRP A 16 -1.03 19.91 -4.33
CA TRP A 16 -1.79 18.65 -4.25
C TRP A 16 -2.87 18.52 -5.31
N GLN A 17 -3.52 19.63 -5.69
CA GLN A 17 -4.48 19.63 -6.81
C GLN A 17 -3.79 19.26 -8.13
N HIS A 18 -2.60 19.81 -8.39
CA HIS A 18 -1.83 19.48 -9.58
C HIS A 18 -1.49 17.98 -9.62
N LYS A 19 -0.95 17.42 -8.52
CA LYS A 19 -0.63 15.99 -8.43
C LYS A 19 -1.86 15.09 -8.62
N ALA A 20 -3.02 15.48 -8.07
CA ALA A 20 -4.26 14.73 -8.23
C ALA A 20 -4.76 14.72 -9.69
N LYS A 21 -4.68 15.85 -10.39
CA LYS A 21 -5.09 15.98 -11.79
C LYS A 21 -4.22 15.12 -12.73
N GLU A 22 -2.92 15.08 -12.49
CA GLU A 22 -2.00 14.18 -13.21
C GLU A 22 -2.41 12.71 -13.04
N ALA A 23 -2.72 12.31 -11.80
CA ALA A 23 -3.13 10.94 -11.50
C ALA A 23 -4.47 10.57 -12.17
N GLN A 24 -5.45 11.47 -12.19
CA GLN A 24 -6.74 11.24 -12.83
C GLN A 24 -6.60 11.08 -14.36
N LYS A 25 -5.79 11.93 -15.00
CA LYS A 25 -5.49 11.83 -16.44
C LYS A 25 -4.87 10.48 -16.78
N SER A 26 -3.92 10.02 -15.97
CA SER A 26 -3.28 8.71 -16.14
C SER A 26 -4.29 7.55 -15.98
N ALA A 27 -5.23 7.64 -15.04
CA ALA A 27 -6.25 6.62 -14.84
C ALA A 27 -7.22 6.53 -16.02
N PHE A 28 -7.67 7.67 -16.56
CA PHE A 28 -8.55 7.72 -17.73
C PHE A 28 -7.87 7.15 -18.98
N GLN A 29 -6.57 7.44 -19.17
CA GLN A 29 -5.79 6.86 -20.27
C GLN A 29 -5.60 5.35 -20.17
N ALA A 30 -5.63 4.79 -18.95
CA ALA A 30 -5.51 3.35 -18.72
C ALA A 30 -6.84 2.59 -18.88
N TYR A 31 -7.97 3.30 -19.02
CA TYR A 31 -9.29 2.68 -19.17
C TYR A 31 -9.41 1.95 -20.52
N SER A 32 -9.80 0.67 -20.49
CA SER A 32 -10.07 -0.12 -21.69
C SER A 32 -11.54 0.00 -22.06
N HIS A 33 -11.81 0.54 -23.25
CA HIS A 33 -13.17 0.70 -23.76
C HIS A 33 -13.84 -0.64 -24.12
N ASN A 34 -13.03 -1.69 -24.37
CA ASN A 34 -13.51 -3.05 -24.59
C ASN A 34 -12.90 -4.02 -23.54
N PRO A 35 -13.62 -4.35 -22.45
CA PRO A 35 -13.13 -5.24 -21.40
C PRO A 35 -13.13 -6.73 -21.79
N GLU A 36 -13.92 -7.14 -22.79
CA GLU A 36 -14.00 -8.54 -23.24
C GLU A 36 -12.68 -8.98 -23.88
N GLU A 37 -12.09 -8.14 -24.74
CA GLU A 37 -10.77 -8.40 -25.35
C GLU A 37 -9.65 -8.65 -24.32
N VAL A 38 -9.71 -7.95 -23.18
CA VAL A 38 -8.74 -8.12 -22.10
C VAL A 38 -8.93 -9.49 -21.43
N THR A 39 -10.19 -9.89 -21.23
CA THR A 39 -10.57 -11.16 -20.61
C THR A 39 -10.21 -12.34 -21.52
N ASP A 40 -10.51 -12.24 -22.80
CA ASP A 40 -10.18 -13.26 -23.81
C ASP A 40 -8.66 -13.44 -23.96
N SER A 41 -7.91 -12.35 -23.93
CA SER A 41 -6.44 -12.38 -23.94
C SER A 41 -5.88 -13.13 -22.73
N VAL A 42 -6.44 -12.94 -21.53
CA VAL A 42 -6.01 -13.66 -20.33
C VAL A 42 -6.39 -15.13 -20.41
N ASN A 43 -7.62 -15.44 -20.82
CA ASN A 43 -8.10 -16.81 -20.98
C ASN A 43 -7.24 -17.62 -21.96
N LYS A 44 -6.84 -17.00 -23.08
CA LYS A 44 -5.91 -17.60 -24.04
C LYS A 44 -4.54 -17.88 -23.42
N GLN A 45 -3.98 -16.93 -22.67
CA GLN A 45 -2.66 -17.06 -22.04
C GLN A 45 -2.64 -18.16 -20.96
N VAL A 46 -3.67 -18.19 -20.12
CA VAL A 46 -3.86 -19.24 -19.10
C VAL A 46 -4.10 -20.60 -19.77
N GLY A 47 -4.90 -20.65 -20.84
CA GLY A 47 -5.16 -21.88 -21.61
C GLY A 47 -3.89 -22.52 -22.16
N VAL A 48 -2.96 -21.73 -22.71
CA VAL A 48 -1.65 -22.21 -23.19
C VAL A 48 -0.82 -22.81 -22.05
N ASP A 49 -0.83 -22.18 -20.87
CA ASP A 49 -0.06 -22.65 -19.72
C ASP A 49 -0.64 -23.93 -19.09
N LEU A 50 -1.96 -24.09 -19.10
CA LEU A 50 -2.65 -25.29 -18.63
C LEU A 50 -2.52 -26.47 -19.60
N MET A 51 -2.61 -26.22 -20.92
CA MET A 51 -2.51 -27.28 -21.94
C MET A 51 -1.08 -27.80 -22.17
N GLY A 52 -0.06 -27.06 -21.73
CA GLY A 52 1.35 -27.48 -21.86
C GLY A 52 1.84 -28.48 -20.79
N ASN A 53 1.01 -28.87 -19.82
CA ASN A 53 1.47 -29.57 -18.61
C ASN A 53 0.78 -30.93 -18.42
N ASN A 54 1.17 -31.95 -19.21
CA ASN A 54 0.71 -33.34 -19.05
C ASN A 54 1.46 -34.06 -17.91
N GLY A 55 1.34 -33.56 -16.67
CA GLY A 55 2.11 -34.08 -15.54
C GLY A 55 1.34 -34.14 -14.23
N THR A 56 0.67 -35.25 -13.97
CA THR A 56 0.33 -35.67 -12.59
C THR A 56 1.61 -36.17 -11.92
N ARG A 57 2.29 -35.38 -11.08
CA ARG A 57 3.20 -35.91 -10.03
C ARG A 57 3.77 -34.84 -9.10
N ARG A 58 3.42 -34.94 -7.82
CA ARG A 58 4.18 -34.39 -6.69
C ARG A 58 5.52 -35.12 -6.61
N ASN A 59 6.64 -34.40 -6.69
CA ASN A 59 7.97 -34.94 -6.38
C ASN A 59 8.81 -33.90 -5.64
N LEU A 60 9.21 -34.24 -4.42
CA LEU A 60 10.05 -33.44 -3.50
C LEU A 60 11.55 -33.42 -3.89
N ARG A 61 11.88 -33.56 -5.18
CA ARG A 61 13.27 -33.53 -5.68
C ARG A 61 13.61 -32.17 -6.28
N LYS A 62 14.87 -31.74 -6.12
CA LYS A 62 15.40 -30.52 -6.76
C LYS A 62 15.27 -30.64 -8.28
N TYR A 63 14.43 -29.80 -8.87
CA TYR A 63 14.10 -29.81 -10.28
C TYR A 63 15.20 -29.10 -11.10
N ASN A 64 15.81 -29.82 -12.05
CA ASN A 64 16.88 -29.32 -12.92
C ASN A 64 16.43 -29.06 -14.37
N GLY A 65 15.12 -29.08 -14.65
CA GLY A 65 14.60 -28.80 -15.99
C GLY A 65 14.29 -27.31 -16.22
N PRO A 66 13.74 -26.94 -17.40
CA PRO A 66 13.35 -25.57 -17.70
C PRO A 66 12.32 -25.06 -16.69
N CYS A 67 12.46 -23.81 -16.23
CA CYS A 67 11.64 -23.25 -15.16
C CYS A 67 10.14 -23.57 -15.31
N ARG A 68 9.56 -24.14 -14.26
CA ARG A 68 8.13 -24.48 -14.16
C ARG A 68 7.45 -23.46 -13.26
N ALA A 69 6.79 -22.51 -13.87
CA ALA A 69 5.83 -21.66 -13.17
C ALA A 69 4.42 -22.08 -13.59
N GLU A 70 3.52 -22.16 -12.61
CA GLU A 70 2.16 -22.68 -12.80
C GLU A 70 1.21 -21.65 -13.41
N ASN A 71 1.59 -20.37 -13.42
CA ASN A 71 0.80 -19.27 -13.97
C ASN A 71 1.66 -18.38 -14.90
N PRO A 72 1.08 -17.82 -15.99
CA PRO A 72 1.79 -16.96 -16.94
C PRO A 72 2.57 -15.79 -16.32
N ILE A 73 2.04 -15.15 -15.28
CA ILE A 73 2.72 -14.04 -14.57
C ILE A 73 4.01 -14.58 -13.93
N ASP A 74 3.88 -15.66 -13.16
CA ASP A 74 5.00 -16.31 -12.48
C ASP A 74 6.05 -16.82 -13.47
N ARG A 75 5.63 -17.32 -14.63
CA ARG A 75 6.54 -17.76 -15.70
C ARG A 75 7.37 -16.59 -16.21
N CYS A 76 6.77 -15.42 -16.39
CA CYS A 76 7.46 -14.23 -16.87
C CYS A 76 8.59 -13.76 -15.94
N TRP A 77 8.45 -13.90 -14.61
CA TRP A 77 9.43 -13.38 -13.66
C TRP A 77 10.24 -14.42 -12.89
N ARG A 78 9.64 -15.52 -12.40
CA ARG A 78 10.35 -16.56 -11.64
C ARG A 78 11.38 -17.30 -12.49
N CYS A 79 11.15 -17.36 -13.79
CA CYS A 79 12.03 -18.03 -14.74
C CYS A 79 13.21 -17.18 -15.21
N ARG A 80 13.36 -15.95 -14.72
CA ARG A 80 14.45 -15.04 -15.09
C ARG A 80 15.48 -14.96 -13.97
N PRO A 81 16.69 -15.51 -14.12
CA PRO A 81 17.70 -15.50 -13.05
C PRO A 81 18.14 -14.09 -12.59
N ASP A 82 17.96 -13.09 -13.45
CA ASP A 82 18.29 -11.68 -13.23
C ASP A 82 17.11 -10.85 -12.69
N TRP A 83 15.95 -11.46 -12.42
CA TRP A 83 14.72 -10.76 -12.02
C TRP A 83 14.96 -9.78 -10.87
N MET A 84 15.83 -10.14 -9.91
CA MET A 84 16.16 -9.31 -8.75
C MET A 84 16.91 -8.04 -9.15
N LYS A 85 17.81 -8.11 -10.14
CA LYS A 85 18.55 -6.95 -10.67
C LYS A 85 17.64 -6.06 -11.53
N ASN A 86 16.61 -6.66 -12.12
CA ASN A 86 15.69 -6.01 -13.04
C ASN A 86 14.25 -6.01 -12.52
N ARG A 87 14.05 -5.73 -11.22
CA ARG A 87 12.74 -5.82 -10.55
C ARG A 87 11.66 -4.96 -11.21
N LYS A 88 12.04 -3.86 -11.88
CA LYS A 88 11.11 -3.02 -12.64
C LYS A 88 10.46 -3.73 -13.83
N ARG A 89 11.12 -4.75 -14.40
CA ARG A 89 10.56 -5.62 -15.45
C ARG A 89 9.40 -6.49 -14.97
N LEU A 90 9.14 -6.56 -13.65
CA LEU A 90 7.91 -7.18 -13.14
C LEU A 90 6.65 -6.47 -13.67
N ALA A 91 6.74 -5.17 -13.96
CA ALA A 91 5.65 -4.43 -14.61
C ALA A 91 5.31 -4.99 -16.00
N ASP A 92 6.30 -5.54 -16.73
CA ASP A 92 6.09 -6.18 -18.03
C ASP A 92 5.41 -7.55 -17.92
N CYS A 93 5.38 -8.14 -16.72
CA CYS A 93 4.79 -9.45 -16.46
C CYS A 93 3.31 -9.36 -16.05
N VAL A 94 2.78 -8.16 -15.86
CA VAL A 94 1.37 -7.96 -15.53
C VAL A 94 0.52 -8.28 -16.77
N ILE A 95 -0.52 -9.09 -16.58
CA ILE A 95 -1.50 -9.43 -17.62
C ILE A 95 -2.88 -8.91 -17.24
N GLY A 96 -3.85 -9.00 -18.15
CA GLY A 96 -5.21 -8.53 -17.92
C GLY A 96 -5.31 -7.00 -17.86
N PHE A 97 -6.23 -6.48 -17.06
CA PHE A 97 -6.49 -5.03 -16.97
C PHE A 97 -5.29 -4.23 -16.45
N GLY A 98 -4.31 -4.89 -15.82
CA GLY A 98 -3.06 -4.27 -15.40
C GLY A 98 -1.96 -4.26 -16.46
N ARG A 99 -2.15 -4.86 -17.65
CA ARG A 99 -1.06 -5.11 -18.64
C ARG A 99 -0.34 -3.85 -19.15
N ASN A 100 -1.00 -2.70 -19.08
CA ASN A 100 -0.45 -1.40 -19.50
C ASN A 100 0.03 -0.54 -18.32
N THR A 101 0.10 -1.10 -17.12
CA THR A 101 0.57 -0.34 -15.95
C THR A 101 2.06 -0.02 -16.10
N SER A 102 2.39 1.27 -16.12
CA SER A 102 3.77 1.79 -16.10
C SER A 102 4.26 2.12 -14.69
N GLY A 103 3.38 2.04 -13.69
CA GLY A 103 3.70 2.26 -12.29
C GLY A 103 4.82 1.33 -11.81
N GLY A 104 5.97 1.89 -11.44
CA GLY A 104 7.15 1.14 -11.04
C GLY A 104 8.02 0.56 -12.19
N ARG A 105 7.57 0.67 -13.47
CA ARG A 105 8.32 0.25 -14.66
C ARG A 105 9.47 1.20 -14.99
N ASP A 106 9.15 2.48 -15.11
CA ASP A 106 10.12 3.53 -15.48
C ASP A 106 10.32 4.56 -14.34
N GLY A 107 9.44 4.54 -13.35
CA GLY A 107 9.55 5.35 -12.12
C GLY A 107 10.48 4.73 -11.08
N ALA A 108 10.77 5.48 -10.01
CA ALA A 108 11.18 4.87 -8.75
C ALA A 108 10.04 3.97 -8.21
N PHE A 109 10.38 2.88 -7.49
CA PHE A 109 9.41 1.85 -7.10
C PHE A 109 8.27 2.40 -6.22
N TYR A 110 7.02 2.50 -6.73
CA TYR A 110 5.85 2.85 -5.89
C TYR A 110 4.55 2.15 -6.29
N LEU A 111 3.99 1.36 -5.37
CA LEU A 111 2.56 1.09 -5.21
C LEU A 111 2.35 0.71 -3.74
N VAL A 112 1.56 1.50 -3.02
CA VAL A 112 1.77 1.68 -1.57
C VAL A 112 0.67 1.06 -0.69
N MET A 113 -0.28 0.37 -1.32
CA MET A 113 -1.49 -0.25 -0.76
C MET A 113 -2.71 0.68 -0.79
N LEU A 114 -3.68 0.29 -1.62
CA LEU A 114 -5.02 0.87 -1.68
C LEU A 114 -6.00 -0.24 -1.31
N PHE A 115 -6.80 -0.01 -0.28
CA PHE A 115 -7.79 -0.96 0.19
C PHE A 115 -9.21 -0.45 -0.08
N GLY A 116 -10.03 -1.33 -0.65
CA GLY A 116 -11.32 -1.02 -1.27
C GLY A 116 -11.13 -0.56 -2.72
N ALA A 117 -11.87 -1.12 -3.67
CA ALA A 117 -11.64 -0.87 -5.10
C ALA A 117 -12.39 0.38 -5.61
N ASN A 118 -13.60 0.61 -5.10
CA ASN A 118 -14.50 1.68 -5.52
C ASN A 118 -15.23 2.25 -4.29
N ASP A 119 -15.40 3.57 -4.24
CA ASP A 119 -16.11 4.27 -3.17
C ASP A 119 -17.63 3.95 -3.19
N SER A 120 -18.17 3.34 -4.25
CA SER A 120 -19.59 2.93 -4.34
C SER A 120 -19.86 1.48 -3.90
N HIS A 121 -18.83 0.69 -3.58
CA HIS A 121 -19.00 -0.72 -3.22
C HIS A 121 -18.94 -0.92 -1.70
N THR A 122 -20.08 -0.74 -1.04
CA THR A 122 -20.22 -0.85 0.43
C THR A 122 -19.91 -2.23 1.00
N ILE A 123 -19.81 -3.27 0.16
CA ILE A 123 -19.34 -4.60 0.59
C ILE A 123 -17.92 -4.55 1.18
N ASP A 124 -17.14 -3.51 0.87
CA ASP A 124 -15.80 -3.29 1.42
C ASP A 124 -15.83 -2.82 2.89
N GLU A 125 -17.01 -2.51 3.47
CA GLU A 125 -17.16 -2.10 4.88
C GLU A 125 -16.84 -3.21 5.88
N ILE A 126 -17.01 -4.48 5.49
CA ILE A 126 -16.66 -5.62 6.36
C ILE A 126 -15.15 -5.94 6.33
N MET A 127 -14.37 -5.21 5.53
CA MET A 127 -12.95 -5.47 5.36
C MET A 127 -12.18 -5.21 6.65
N GLN A 128 -11.31 -6.16 7.01
CA GLN A 128 -10.42 -6.04 8.16
C GLN A 128 -8.99 -6.27 7.71
N ILE A 129 -8.14 -5.29 7.95
CA ILE A 129 -6.74 -5.33 7.52
C ILE A 129 -5.84 -4.97 8.69
N THR A 130 -4.77 -5.75 8.86
CA THR A 130 -3.65 -5.37 9.70
C THR A 130 -2.41 -5.11 8.85
N VAL A 131 -1.85 -3.91 8.93
CA VAL A 131 -0.56 -3.55 8.33
C VAL A 131 0.46 -3.53 9.44
N ALA A 132 1.43 -4.45 9.42
CA ALA A 132 2.38 -4.60 10.52
C ALA A 132 3.83 -4.81 10.06
N PHE A 133 4.77 -4.29 10.86
CA PHE A 133 6.21 -4.55 10.75
C PHE A 133 6.84 -4.21 9.39
N ASN A 134 6.32 -3.20 8.70
CA ASN A 134 6.90 -2.73 7.43
C ASN A 134 7.83 -1.55 7.64
N HIS A 135 8.79 -1.36 6.72
CA HIS A 135 9.54 -0.12 6.58
C HIS A 135 9.13 0.59 5.28
N PHE A 136 8.54 1.76 5.43
CA PHE A 136 8.15 2.67 4.37
C PHE A 136 9.20 3.78 4.26
N GLY A 137 10.04 3.65 3.24
CA GLY A 137 11.22 4.47 3.04
C GLY A 137 11.12 5.52 1.94
N GLN A 138 12.28 6.02 1.56
CA GLN A 138 12.45 7.11 0.60
C GLN A 138 11.69 6.92 -0.71
N GLY A 139 11.17 8.07 -1.16
CA GLY A 139 10.40 8.35 -2.35
C GLY A 139 8.96 7.83 -2.34
N LEU A 140 8.51 7.17 -1.25
CA LEU A 140 7.08 6.88 -1.09
C LEU A 140 6.30 8.18 -1.02
N VAL A 141 5.44 8.40 -2.01
CA VAL A 141 4.72 9.67 -2.13
C VAL A 141 3.54 9.69 -1.16
N GLN A 142 2.68 8.67 -1.20
CA GLN A 142 1.42 8.58 -0.46
C GLN A 142 0.87 7.15 -0.37
N ARG A 143 -0.14 6.94 0.50
CA ARG A 143 -0.96 5.72 0.61
C ARG A 143 -0.29 4.53 1.30
N MET A 144 0.34 4.72 2.47
CA MET A 144 0.91 3.68 3.32
C MET A 144 0.08 3.36 4.60
N PRO A 145 -1.17 2.87 4.56
CA PRO A 145 -2.02 2.63 3.41
C PRO A 145 -2.91 3.84 3.06
N ARG A 146 -3.65 3.76 1.95
CA ARG A 146 -4.90 4.51 1.77
C ARG A 146 -6.09 3.56 1.82
N CYS A 147 -7.08 3.88 2.64
CA CYS A 147 -8.23 3.02 2.92
C CYS A 147 -9.54 3.72 2.53
N ARG A 148 -10.44 3.00 1.85
CA ARG A 148 -11.78 3.52 1.58
C ARG A 148 -12.71 3.21 2.72
N PHE A 149 -13.02 1.93 2.90
CA PHE A 149 -13.93 1.41 3.91
C PHE A 149 -13.21 0.45 4.87
N GLY A 150 -13.95 -0.08 5.84
CA GLY A 150 -13.52 -1.16 6.71
C GLY A 150 -12.69 -0.71 7.91
N PHE A 151 -12.22 -1.71 8.65
CA PHE A 151 -11.34 -1.55 9.79
C PHE A 151 -9.89 -1.82 9.40
N VAL A 152 -9.00 -0.89 9.74
CA VAL A 152 -7.58 -0.99 9.43
C VAL A 152 -6.75 -0.71 10.67
N HIS A 153 -5.98 -1.71 11.06
CA HIS A 153 -5.03 -1.63 12.15
C HIS A 153 -3.61 -1.47 11.59
N VAL A 154 -2.99 -0.34 11.88
CA VAL A 154 -1.63 -0.01 11.44
C VAL A 154 -0.72 -0.10 12.65
N VAL A 155 0.14 -1.11 12.73
CA VAL A 155 0.89 -1.43 13.96
C VAL A 155 2.38 -1.66 13.75
N ASN A 156 3.21 -0.98 14.55
CA ASN A 156 4.67 -1.15 14.57
C ASN A 156 5.36 -1.10 13.19
N ASN A 157 4.90 -0.23 12.29
CA ASN A 157 5.56 0.09 11.03
C ASN A 157 6.47 1.32 11.20
N ASP A 158 7.47 1.41 10.33
CA ASP A 158 8.46 2.47 10.28
C ASP A 158 8.23 3.34 9.05
N TYR A 159 7.90 4.61 9.25
CA TYR A 159 7.60 5.56 8.20
C TYR A 159 8.68 6.63 8.15
N THR A 160 9.31 6.74 7.00
CA THR A 160 10.33 7.75 6.76
C THR A 160 10.09 8.40 5.40
N HIS A 161 10.25 9.72 5.34
CA HIS A 161 10.33 10.46 4.07
C HIS A 161 9.09 10.33 3.15
N TRP A 162 7.86 10.31 3.71
CA TRP A 162 6.67 10.50 2.88
C TRP A 162 6.67 11.90 2.26
N LEU A 163 6.05 12.08 1.09
CA LEU A 163 5.96 13.40 0.45
C LEU A 163 4.60 14.08 0.67
N MET A 164 3.49 13.35 0.54
CA MET A 164 2.15 13.92 0.78
C MET A 164 1.60 13.58 2.15
N TYR A 165 1.47 12.28 2.40
CA TYR A 165 0.94 11.74 3.63
C TYR A 165 1.39 10.29 3.75
N ALA A 166 1.49 9.80 4.99
CA ALA A 166 1.71 8.38 5.21
C ALA A 166 0.40 7.62 5.10
N ILE A 167 -0.59 7.96 5.92
CA ILE A 167 -1.86 7.23 6.02
C ILE A 167 -3.00 8.08 5.45
N GLY A 168 -3.88 7.49 4.65
CA GLY A 168 -5.01 8.23 4.09
C GLY A 168 -6.31 7.46 4.00
N GLY A 169 -7.39 8.17 3.71
CA GLY A 169 -8.68 7.53 3.47
C GLY A 169 -9.75 8.45 2.89
N SER A 170 -10.80 7.86 2.34
CA SER A 170 -11.81 8.60 1.57
C SER A 170 -13.28 8.21 1.76
N SER A 171 -13.59 7.08 2.42
CA SER A 171 -14.98 6.60 2.55
C SER A 171 -15.24 6.06 3.96
N HIS A 172 -14.98 6.91 4.97
CA HIS A 172 -15.17 6.59 6.39
C HIS A 172 -14.50 5.30 6.91
N PRO A 173 -13.22 5.03 6.60
CA PRO A 173 -12.54 3.89 7.19
C PRO A 173 -12.32 4.13 8.69
N THR A 174 -12.32 3.06 9.47
CA THR A 174 -11.82 3.09 10.85
C THR A 174 -10.34 2.76 10.83
N ILE A 175 -9.49 3.67 11.32
CA ILE A 175 -8.04 3.49 11.31
C ILE A 175 -7.49 3.62 12.72
N ILE A 176 -6.89 2.54 13.22
CA ILE A 176 -6.22 2.51 14.52
C ILE A 176 -4.72 2.36 14.26
N SER A 177 -3.95 3.41 14.53
CA SER A 177 -2.50 3.46 14.42
C SER A 177 -1.89 3.22 15.80
N GLN A 178 -1.07 2.19 15.96
CA GLN A 178 -0.45 1.86 17.24
C GLN A 178 1.05 1.55 17.16
N GLY A 179 1.84 2.17 18.02
CA GLY A 179 3.25 1.83 18.20
C GLY A 179 4.13 1.98 16.95
N ASN A 180 3.68 2.70 15.92
CA ASN A 180 4.46 2.99 14.72
C ASN A 180 5.53 4.05 15.02
N ARG A 181 6.46 4.25 14.09
CA ARG A 181 7.36 5.40 14.11
C ARG A 181 7.18 6.22 12.85
N PHE A 182 7.00 7.52 13.02
CA PHE A 182 6.83 8.49 11.94
C PHE A 182 7.95 9.53 11.99
N ILE A 183 8.82 9.53 10.99
CA ILE A 183 9.83 10.56 10.79
C ILE A 183 9.41 11.43 9.61
N ALA A 184 8.88 12.61 9.92
CA ALA A 184 8.43 13.52 8.88
C ALA A 184 9.61 13.96 7.98
N PRO A 185 9.37 14.19 6.69
CA PRO A 185 10.36 14.80 5.80
C PRO A 185 10.76 16.22 6.29
N PRO A 186 11.88 16.77 5.79
CA PRO A 186 12.27 18.16 6.07
C PRO A 186 11.24 19.21 5.63
N ASP A 187 10.44 18.89 4.61
CA ASP A 187 9.39 19.77 4.08
C ASP A 187 8.38 20.16 5.18
N PRO A 188 8.19 21.47 5.46
CA PRO A 188 7.22 21.94 6.46
C PRO A 188 5.77 21.64 6.10
N ASN A 189 5.45 21.43 4.82
CA ASN A 189 4.09 21.13 4.38
C ASN A 189 3.72 19.64 4.52
N ALA A 190 4.68 18.79 4.84
CA ALA A 190 4.52 17.34 4.91
C ALA A 190 4.72 16.79 6.34
N LYS A 191 4.26 17.52 7.35
CA LYS A 191 4.33 17.12 8.78
C LYS A 191 3.15 16.27 9.23
N GLN A 192 1.99 16.45 8.62
CA GLN A 192 0.81 15.68 8.96
C GLN A 192 0.94 14.25 8.41
N VAL A 193 0.79 13.26 9.28
CA VAL A 193 0.83 11.83 8.92
C VAL A 193 -0.41 11.43 8.10
N THR A 194 -1.56 12.05 8.41
CA THR A 194 -2.88 11.66 7.93
C THR A 194 -3.41 12.55 6.80
N LYS A 195 -4.14 11.96 5.84
CA LYS A 195 -4.91 12.71 4.83
C LYS A 195 -6.31 12.15 4.62
N ARG A 196 -7.32 13.03 4.68
CA ARG A 196 -8.69 12.69 4.28
C ARG A 196 -8.95 13.24 2.88
N ASP A 197 -9.20 12.33 1.95
CA ASP A 197 -9.50 12.66 0.56
C ASP A 197 -11.03 12.69 0.36
N TYR A 198 -11.50 13.65 -0.43
CA TYR A 198 -12.90 13.75 -0.92
C TYR A 198 -13.98 13.95 0.15
N ALA A 199 -13.63 14.28 1.39
CA ALA A 199 -14.57 14.54 2.47
C ALA A 199 -14.36 15.93 3.09
N THR A 200 -15.45 16.59 3.48
CA THR A 200 -15.40 17.86 4.21
C THR A 200 -15.00 17.61 5.67
N THR A 201 -14.56 18.66 6.38
CA THR A 201 -14.22 18.57 7.81
C THR A 201 -15.39 18.06 8.65
N ASP A 202 -16.60 18.49 8.37
CA ASP A 202 -17.81 18.05 9.09
C ASP A 202 -18.16 16.58 8.85
N GLU A 203 -17.69 16.02 7.73
CA GLU A 203 -17.84 14.61 7.40
C GLU A 203 -16.74 13.77 8.04
N TRP A 204 -15.47 14.06 7.72
CA TRP A 204 -14.38 13.21 8.17
C TRP A 204 -14.08 13.33 9.66
N SER A 205 -14.48 14.43 10.31
CA SER A 205 -14.36 14.58 11.77
C SER A 205 -15.11 13.48 12.54
N LYS A 206 -16.06 12.79 11.91
CA LYS A 206 -16.80 11.65 12.47
C LYS A 206 -16.07 10.32 12.26
N TRP A 207 -15.09 10.26 11.37
CA TRP A 207 -14.37 9.03 11.06
C TRP A 207 -13.42 8.66 12.20
N GLN A 208 -13.44 7.38 12.58
CA GLN A 208 -12.76 6.87 13.76
C GLN A 208 -11.26 6.67 13.50
N TRP A 209 -10.44 7.69 13.72
CA TRP A 209 -8.99 7.65 13.45
C TRP A 209 -8.22 7.94 14.73
N ARG A 210 -7.41 6.98 15.17
CA ARG A 210 -6.67 7.02 16.44
C ARG A 210 -5.18 6.74 16.28
N SER A 211 -4.38 7.36 17.13
CA SER A 211 -2.93 7.16 17.24
C SER A 211 -2.56 6.88 18.69
N GLU A 212 -2.07 5.68 18.98
CA GLU A 212 -1.77 5.23 20.34
C GLU A 212 -0.33 4.71 20.45
N GLY A 213 0.51 5.35 21.27
CA GLY A 213 1.90 4.90 21.48
C GLY A 213 2.82 5.04 20.26
N ASP A 214 2.36 5.75 19.21
CA ASP A 214 3.15 6.10 18.04
C ASP A 214 4.28 7.09 18.41
N LEU A 215 5.47 6.87 17.84
CA LEU A 215 6.62 7.76 18.00
C LEU A 215 6.68 8.77 16.85
N MET A 216 6.39 10.03 17.15
CA MET A 216 6.45 11.13 16.20
C MET A 216 7.80 11.85 16.25
N MET A 217 8.43 12.05 15.09
CA MET A 217 9.74 12.68 14.97
C MET A 217 9.76 13.73 13.87
N ASN A 218 10.68 14.69 13.99
CA ASN A 218 10.87 15.79 13.04
C ASN A 218 9.59 16.63 12.79
N GLY A 219 8.80 16.85 13.85
CA GLY A 219 7.54 17.60 13.79
C GLY A 219 6.37 16.83 13.18
N ALA A 220 6.50 15.51 12.97
CA ALA A 220 5.38 14.68 12.58
C ALA A 220 4.23 14.80 13.60
N PHE A 221 2.99 14.76 13.11
CA PHE A 221 1.83 14.65 13.98
C PHE A 221 0.69 13.87 13.31
N PHE A 222 -0.08 13.17 14.12
CA PHE A 222 -1.28 12.48 13.69
C PHE A 222 -2.50 13.30 14.10
N LEU A 223 -3.25 13.78 13.12
CA LEU A 223 -4.51 14.47 13.40
C LEU A 223 -5.60 13.42 13.58
N GLU A 224 -6.07 13.21 14.80
CA GLU A 224 -7.12 12.25 15.16
C GLU A 224 -8.54 12.75 14.83
N SER A 225 -9.52 11.84 14.80
CA SER A 225 -10.93 12.18 14.58
C SER A 225 -11.89 11.10 15.11
N GLY A 226 -13.18 11.42 15.12
CA GLY A 226 -14.25 10.57 15.63
C GLY A 226 -14.38 10.64 17.16
N GLU A 227 -15.37 9.94 17.69
CA GLU A 227 -15.55 9.74 19.13
C GLU A 227 -14.48 8.80 19.68
N PRO A 228 -14.04 8.87 20.96
CA PRO A 228 -13.14 7.88 21.51
C PRO A 228 -13.72 6.46 21.38
N LEU A 229 -12.88 5.47 21.09
CA LEU A 229 -13.34 4.08 21.00
C LEU A 229 -13.85 3.63 22.37
N LYS A 230 -15.18 3.53 22.55
CA LYS A 230 -15.81 3.07 23.80
C LYS A 230 -15.59 1.57 24.05
N LYS A 231 -15.43 0.80 22.95
CA LYS A 231 -14.99 -0.60 22.91
C LYS A 231 -14.18 -0.77 21.63
N ASN A 232 -13.10 -1.55 21.66
CA ASN A 232 -12.43 -1.93 20.42
C ASN A 232 -13.43 -2.67 19.53
N PRO A 233 -13.56 -2.29 18.25
CA PRO A 233 -14.51 -2.93 17.33
C PRO A 233 -14.11 -4.38 17.02
N LEU A 234 -12.87 -4.77 17.35
CA LEU A 234 -12.33 -6.10 17.17
C LEU A 234 -11.91 -6.74 18.50
N SER A 235 -11.93 -8.08 18.54
CA SER A 235 -11.46 -8.82 19.71
C SER A 235 -9.94 -8.72 19.83
N THR A 236 -9.40 -8.96 21.03
CA THR A 236 -7.95 -9.06 21.24
C THR A 236 -7.28 -10.19 20.45
N LEU A 237 -8.04 -11.17 19.97
CA LEU A 237 -7.53 -12.23 19.09
C LEU A 237 -7.34 -11.73 17.64
N ASP A 238 -8.08 -10.70 17.24
CA ASP A 238 -8.05 -10.13 15.89
C ASP A 238 -7.06 -8.94 15.78
N MET A 239 -6.44 -8.53 16.90
CA MET A 239 -5.51 -7.42 16.97
C MET A 239 -4.13 -7.86 17.46
N ILE A 240 -3.08 -7.31 16.83
CA ILE A 240 -1.70 -7.50 17.28
C ILE A 240 -1.39 -6.50 18.39
N GLY A 241 -0.91 -6.96 19.54
CA GLY A 241 -0.47 -6.06 20.61
C GLY A 241 0.71 -5.18 20.17
N ALA A 242 0.56 -3.85 20.30
CA ALA A 242 1.58 -2.90 19.88
C ALA A 242 2.77 -2.85 20.86
N LYS A 243 3.99 -2.82 20.31
CA LYS A 243 5.20 -2.40 21.03
C LYS A 243 5.35 -0.86 20.99
N PRO A 244 6.12 -0.25 21.91
CA PRO A 244 6.42 1.18 21.83
C PRO A 244 7.07 1.57 20.49
N GLY A 245 6.73 2.73 19.94
CA GLY A 245 7.29 3.22 18.66
C GLY A 245 8.83 3.31 18.62
N SER A 246 9.49 3.46 19.78
CA SER A 246 10.95 3.43 19.88
C SER A 246 11.57 2.07 19.51
N TYR A 247 10.81 0.98 19.62
CA TYR A 247 11.26 -0.38 19.30
C TYR A 247 11.18 -0.70 17.80
N VAL A 248 10.50 0.14 17.01
CA VAL A 248 10.20 -0.12 15.59
C VAL A 248 11.45 -0.37 14.76
N SER A 249 12.55 0.37 14.96
CA SER A 249 13.83 0.11 14.24
C SER A 249 14.27 -1.34 14.34
N ARG A 250 14.07 -1.95 15.51
CA ARG A 250 14.50 -3.33 15.77
C ARG A 250 13.53 -4.33 15.16
N LEU A 251 12.23 -4.02 15.17
CA LEU A 251 11.17 -4.86 14.60
C LEU A 251 11.27 -4.90 13.06
N THR A 252 11.59 -3.77 12.43
CA THR A 252 11.62 -3.64 10.96
C THR A 252 12.99 -3.86 10.33
N ARG A 253 14.03 -4.19 11.12
CA ARG A 253 15.43 -4.30 10.66
C ARG A 253 15.69 -5.28 9.52
N PHE A 254 14.83 -6.29 9.36
CA PHE A 254 14.95 -7.33 8.33
C PHE A 254 13.88 -7.21 7.24
N THR A 255 13.18 -6.07 7.19
CA THR A 255 12.18 -5.80 6.16
C THR A 255 12.85 -5.57 4.80
N GLY A 256 12.09 -5.84 3.73
CA GLY A 256 12.58 -5.74 2.36
C GLY A 256 13.11 -7.06 1.80
N PRO A 257 13.63 -7.04 0.56
CA PRO A 257 14.11 -8.25 -0.09
C PRO A 257 15.31 -8.83 0.66
N LEU A 258 15.35 -10.16 0.78
CA LEU A 258 16.52 -10.88 1.27
C LEU A 258 17.74 -10.47 0.44
N LYS A 259 18.89 -10.30 1.09
CA LYS A 259 20.18 -10.02 0.43
C LYS A 259 20.70 -11.29 -0.25
N CYS A 260 20.05 -11.67 -1.34
CA CYS A 260 20.41 -12.85 -2.09
C CYS A 260 21.62 -12.63 -2.97
N LYS A 261 22.37 -13.71 -3.21
CA LYS A 261 23.46 -13.72 -4.20
C LYS A 261 22.96 -14.41 -5.47
N PRO A 262 23.27 -13.89 -6.67
CA PRO A 262 22.96 -14.58 -7.92
C PRO A 262 23.41 -16.05 -7.89
N ASN A 263 22.57 -16.95 -8.39
CA ASN A 263 22.79 -18.40 -8.45
C ASN A 263 22.99 -19.11 -7.10
N LYS A 264 22.59 -18.50 -5.98
CA LYS A 264 22.57 -19.14 -4.66
C LYS A 264 21.16 -19.10 -4.05
N PRO A 265 20.79 -20.09 -3.22
CA PRO A 265 19.57 -20.00 -2.43
C PRO A 265 19.54 -18.72 -1.62
N CYS A 266 18.40 -18.03 -1.72
CA CYS A 266 17.84 -17.23 -0.64
C CYS A 266 17.09 -18.21 0.29
#